data_AF-A0A2G6GP88-F1
#
_entry.id   AF-A0A2G6GP88-F1
#
_cell.length_a   1.000
_cell.length_b   1.000
_cell.length_c   1.000
_cell.angle_alpha   90.00
_cell.angle_beta   90.00
_cell.angle_gamma   90.00
#
_symmetry.space_group_name_H-M   'P 1'
#
loop_
_entity.id
_entity.type
_entity.pdbx_description
1 polymer ?
#
loop_
_entity_poly.entity_id
_entity_poly.type
_entity_poly.pdbx_seq_one_letter_code
_entity_poly.pdbx_strand_id
1 'polypeptide(L)'
;MKEIVNELKAFLRKDFNLYAYGFTFLFLAVCTYLNYTYSFEKKWINSFFYTPWSKVVYPLYYLLPYLTVVILTLGIKKELKKLKQAEFWIKSILFFTIFGIISHLPPVYRFIDFGNISIGEYMFIHLLSFNASRLLPIILLFYFIKLIFDRKDKHLYGLGFEKMSYRPFFLMLLIMLPIIAGISFQSDFRAAYPRFRFWKYGDIFGMSSIKATVIFEIVYGLDFLTTEFMFRGALVIGMARVLGKDAILPMAAVYVILHFGKPAAEAVAAFFGGFILGVHSLAKKNIWGGFIVHAGIAFMMEIAAILQHYYG
;
A
#
# COMPACT_ATOMS: atom_id res chain seq x y z
N MET A 1 17.75 10.28 -9.93
CA MET A 1 17.59 11.06 -8.68
C MET A 1 17.27 12.54 -8.89
N LYS A 2 17.97 13.29 -9.77
CA LYS A 2 17.70 14.74 -9.98
C LYS A 2 16.23 15.08 -10.23
N GLU A 3 15.54 14.28 -11.06
CA GLU A 3 14.10 14.46 -11.36
C GLU A 3 13.22 14.42 -10.10
N ILE A 4 13.24 13.31 -9.35
CA ILE A 4 12.47 13.14 -8.10
C ILE A 4 12.81 14.25 -7.09
N VAL A 5 14.09 14.61 -6.95
CA VAL A 5 14.53 15.68 -6.05
C VAL A 5 13.94 17.04 -6.46
N ASN A 6 13.90 17.33 -7.76
CA ASN A 6 13.34 18.58 -8.27
C ASN A 6 11.82 18.64 -8.07
N GLU A 7 11.12 17.53 -8.30
CA GLU A 7 9.68 17.40 -8.04
C GLU A 7 9.35 17.63 -6.56
N LEU A 8 10.10 16.97 -5.67
CA LEU A 8 9.97 17.15 -4.22
C LEU A 8 10.22 18.60 -3.79
N LYS A 9 11.30 19.21 -4.27
CA LYS A 9 11.61 20.62 -3.97
C LYS A 9 10.51 21.55 -4.46
N ALA A 10 10.02 21.34 -5.67
CA ALA A 10 8.93 22.13 -6.25
C ALA A 10 7.61 21.95 -5.48
N PHE A 11 7.33 20.72 -5.05
CA PHE A 11 6.14 20.40 -4.26
C PHE A 11 6.21 21.06 -2.88
N LEU A 12 7.28 20.85 -2.13
CA LEU A 12 7.43 21.39 -0.78
C LEU A 12 7.39 22.91 -0.77
N ARG A 13 8.00 23.58 -1.76
CA ARG A 13 7.89 25.05 -1.90
C ARG A 13 6.44 25.54 -2.02
N LYS A 14 5.57 24.75 -2.64
CA LYS A 14 4.15 25.11 -2.85
C LYS A 14 3.25 24.62 -1.72
N ASP A 15 3.60 23.51 -1.07
CA ASP A 15 2.70 22.82 -0.16
C ASP A 15 3.02 22.98 1.33
N PHE A 16 4.30 23.20 1.66
CA PHE A 16 4.74 23.11 3.03
C PHE A 16 4.03 24.12 3.93
N ASN A 17 3.48 23.60 5.02
CA ASN A 17 2.91 24.38 6.09
C ASN A 17 3.30 23.68 7.40
N LEU A 18 4.09 24.35 8.23
CA LEU A 18 4.68 23.76 9.44
C LEU A 18 3.62 23.11 10.34
N TYR A 19 2.49 23.79 10.56
CA TYR A 19 1.42 23.30 11.43
C TYR A 19 0.68 22.10 10.82
N ALA A 20 0.43 22.10 9.52
CA ALA A 20 -0.25 20.98 8.85
C ALA A 20 0.62 19.71 8.85
N TYR A 21 1.91 19.85 8.56
CA TYR A 21 2.87 18.73 8.60
C TYR A 21 3.11 18.26 10.04
N GLY A 22 3.33 19.20 10.98
CA GLY A 22 3.50 18.91 12.40
C GLY A 22 2.29 18.18 12.99
N PHE A 23 1.07 18.63 12.69
CA PHE A 23 -0.15 17.92 13.06
C PHE A 23 -0.17 16.49 12.50
N THR A 24 0.10 16.32 11.20
CA THR A 24 0.08 15.00 10.55
C THR A 24 1.08 14.05 11.22
N PHE A 25 2.31 14.52 11.50
CA PHE A 25 3.31 13.72 12.18
C PHE A 25 2.92 13.36 13.62
N LEU A 26 2.38 14.32 14.37
CA LEU A 26 1.92 14.07 15.74
C LEU A 26 0.77 13.05 15.76
N PHE A 27 -0.21 13.21 14.87
CA PHE A 27 -1.31 12.27 14.71
C PHE A 27 -0.80 10.85 14.42
N LEU A 28 0.11 10.71 13.45
CA LEU A 28 0.70 9.42 13.10
C LEU A 28 1.55 8.84 14.22
N ALA A 29 2.30 9.66 14.96
CA ALA A 29 3.07 9.21 16.11
C ALA A 29 2.16 8.63 17.20
N VAL A 30 1.04 9.31 17.50
CA VAL A 30 0.03 8.82 18.44
C VAL A 30 -0.61 7.52 17.94
N CYS A 31 -1.09 7.47 16.70
CA CYS A 31 -1.70 6.26 16.13
C CYS A 31 -0.73 5.07 16.12
N THR A 32 0.52 5.31 15.73
CA THR A 32 1.58 4.28 15.71
C THR A 32 1.87 3.80 17.12
N TYR A 33 2.08 4.71 18.07
CA TYR A 33 2.30 4.36 19.49
C TYR A 33 1.16 3.50 20.04
N LEU A 34 -0.09 3.93 19.85
CA LEU A 34 -1.26 3.19 20.32
C LEU A 34 -1.35 1.81 19.67
N ASN A 35 -1.10 1.71 18.37
CA ASN A 35 -1.18 0.43 17.66
C ASN A 35 -0.13 -0.56 18.15
N TYR A 36 1.13 -0.16 18.24
CA TYR A 36 2.22 -1.07 18.61
C TYR A 36 2.28 -1.35 20.12
N THR A 37 1.80 -0.44 20.97
CA THR A 37 1.72 -0.67 22.43
C THR A 37 0.56 -1.58 22.79
N TYR A 38 -0.63 -1.36 22.21
CA TYR A 38 -1.84 -2.08 22.60
C TYR A 38 -2.25 -3.20 21.63
N SER A 39 -1.52 -3.36 20.53
CA SER A 39 -1.89 -4.24 19.40
C SER A 39 -3.28 -3.91 18.86
N PHE A 40 -3.58 -2.61 18.69
CA PHE A 40 -4.94 -2.12 18.42
C PHE A 40 -5.56 -2.79 17.19
N GLU A 41 -4.89 -2.74 16.04
CA GLU A 41 -5.36 -3.35 14.80
C GLU A 41 -5.58 -4.84 14.96
N LYS A 42 -4.58 -5.55 15.51
CA LYS A 42 -4.64 -7.00 15.69
C LYS A 42 -5.79 -7.43 16.62
N LYS A 43 -6.04 -6.70 17.71
CA LYS A 43 -7.06 -7.07 18.71
C LYS A 43 -8.47 -6.65 18.31
N TRP A 44 -8.62 -5.44 17.76
CA TRP A 44 -9.92 -4.81 17.59
C TRP A 44 -10.40 -4.79 16.14
N ILE A 45 -9.49 -4.60 15.18
CA ILE A 45 -9.87 -4.51 13.77
C ILE A 45 -9.90 -5.92 13.16
N ASN A 46 -8.83 -6.69 13.37
CA ASN A 46 -8.69 -8.02 12.79
C ASN A 46 -9.61 -9.08 13.41
N SER A 47 -10.21 -8.81 14.57
CA SER A 47 -11.25 -9.68 15.15
C SER A 47 -12.50 -9.76 14.26
N PHE A 48 -12.75 -8.75 13.42
CA PHE A 48 -13.86 -8.74 12.47
C PHE A 48 -13.54 -9.39 11.13
N PHE A 49 -12.30 -9.83 10.87
CA PHE A 49 -11.83 -10.25 9.54
C PHE A 49 -12.76 -11.29 8.88
N TYR A 50 -13.19 -12.31 9.63
CA TYR A 50 -14.04 -13.39 9.10
C TYR A 50 -15.55 -13.15 9.32
N THR A 51 -15.93 -11.94 9.70
CA THR A 51 -17.34 -11.58 9.97
C THR A 51 -17.88 -10.68 8.87
N PRO A 52 -19.21 -10.61 8.68
CA PRO A 52 -19.82 -9.63 7.78
C PRO A 52 -19.46 -8.17 8.10
N TRP A 53 -19.13 -7.87 9.36
CA TRP A 53 -18.73 -6.55 9.82
C TRP A 53 -17.41 -6.05 9.23
N SER A 54 -16.54 -6.94 8.72
CA SER A 54 -15.33 -6.55 8.00
C SER A 54 -15.61 -5.53 6.88
N LYS A 55 -16.74 -5.68 6.18
CA LYS A 55 -17.17 -4.80 5.08
C LYS A 55 -17.49 -3.37 5.53
N VAL A 56 -17.63 -3.12 6.82
CA VAL A 56 -17.88 -1.79 7.40
C VAL A 56 -16.68 -1.31 8.19
N VAL A 57 -16.10 -2.18 9.03
CA VAL A 57 -14.99 -1.83 9.92
C VAL A 57 -13.74 -1.43 9.13
N TYR A 58 -13.35 -2.18 8.09
CA TYR A 58 -12.13 -1.85 7.34
C TYR A 58 -12.24 -0.57 6.52
N PRO A 59 -13.34 -0.31 5.79
CA PRO A 59 -13.52 1.00 5.17
C PRO A 59 -13.40 2.15 6.16
N LEU A 60 -14.03 2.06 7.33
CA LEU A 60 -13.97 3.10 8.36
C LEU A 60 -12.57 3.24 8.96
N TYR A 61 -11.88 2.12 9.20
CA TYR A 61 -10.53 2.10 9.74
C TYR A 61 -9.53 2.90 8.89
N TYR A 62 -9.67 2.87 7.56
CA TYR A 62 -8.84 3.67 6.67
C TYR A 62 -9.42 5.07 6.36
N LEU A 63 -10.75 5.19 6.24
CA LEU A 63 -11.42 6.45 5.92
C LEU A 63 -11.30 7.47 7.06
N LEU A 64 -11.43 7.05 8.32
CA LEU A 64 -11.43 7.98 9.45
C LEU A 64 -10.08 8.72 9.59
N PRO A 65 -8.91 8.04 9.61
CA PRO A 65 -7.63 8.73 9.61
C PRO A 65 -7.42 9.62 8.38
N TYR A 66 -7.87 9.18 7.20
CA TYR A 66 -7.85 10.00 5.99
C TYR A 66 -8.60 11.32 6.19
N LEU A 67 -9.85 11.23 6.66
CA LEU A 67 -10.71 12.38 6.91
C LEU A 67 -10.16 13.29 8.00
N THR A 68 -9.64 12.73 9.09
CA THR A 68 -8.99 13.48 10.16
C THR A 68 -7.83 14.31 9.60
N VAL A 69 -6.92 13.70 8.84
CA VAL A 69 -5.76 14.42 8.30
C VAL A 69 -6.19 15.44 7.25
N VAL A 70 -7.04 15.08 6.28
CA VAL A 70 -7.42 16.02 5.21
C VAL A 70 -8.22 17.21 5.75
N ILE A 71 -9.20 17.00 6.65
CA ILE A 71 -10.03 18.08 7.17
C ILE A 71 -9.19 19.04 8.01
N LEU A 72 -8.35 18.53 8.92
CA LEU A 72 -7.55 19.36 9.80
C LEU A 72 -6.44 20.09 9.04
N THR A 73 -5.76 19.42 8.10
CA THR A 73 -4.73 20.07 7.27
C THR A 73 -5.32 21.14 6.35
N LEU A 74 -6.52 20.92 5.77
CA LEU A 74 -7.23 21.95 5.00
C LEU A 74 -7.68 23.10 5.87
N GLY A 75 -8.12 22.84 7.11
CA GLY A 75 -8.44 23.87 8.12
C GLY A 75 -7.25 24.77 8.40
N ILE A 76 -6.11 24.17 8.74
CA ILE A 76 -4.84 24.86 9.00
C ILE A 76 -4.37 25.67 7.78
N LYS A 77 -4.50 25.11 6.57
CA LYS A 77 -4.13 25.77 5.31
C LYS A 77 -5.18 26.76 4.80
N LYS A 78 -6.32 26.93 5.50
CA LYS A 78 -7.46 27.78 5.09
C LYS A 78 -8.07 27.40 3.72
N GLU A 79 -8.04 26.12 3.39
CA GLU A 79 -8.52 25.54 2.11
C GLU A 79 -9.82 24.71 2.27
N LEU A 80 -10.58 24.91 3.36
CA LEU A 80 -11.83 24.19 3.67
C LEU A 80 -12.90 24.28 2.57
N LYS A 81 -12.82 25.29 1.68
CA LYS A 81 -13.69 25.39 0.50
C LYS A 81 -13.67 24.13 -0.37
N LYS A 82 -12.56 23.37 -0.37
CA LYS A 82 -12.44 22.11 -1.12
C LYS A 82 -13.40 21.04 -0.62
N LEU A 83 -13.77 21.06 0.67
CA LEU A 83 -14.72 20.11 1.28
C LEU A 83 -16.17 20.38 0.88
N LYS A 84 -16.48 21.54 0.27
CA LYS A 84 -17.83 21.81 -0.26
C LYS A 84 -18.13 21.03 -1.54
N GLN A 85 -17.12 20.45 -2.18
CA GLN A 85 -17.29 19.65 -3.38
C GLN A 85 -17.87 18.28 -3.02
N ALA A 86 -19.07 17.95 -3.50
CA ALA A 86 -19.67 16.63 -3.29
C ALA A 86 -18.78 15.49 -3.82
N GLU A 87 -18.04 15.74 -4.91
CA GLU A 87 -17.09 14.80 -5.50
C GLU A 87 -16.02 14.35 -4.51
N PHE A 88 -15.54 15.23 -3.61
CA PHE A 88 -14.58 14.86 -2.57
C PHE A 88 -15.13 13.78 -1.65
N TRP A 89 -16.35 13.97 -1.13
CA TRP A 89 -16.99 13.04 -0.20
C TRP A 89 -17.31 11.71 -0.87
N ILE A 90 -17.90 11.77 -2.07
CA ILE A 90 -18.27 10.58 -2.82
C ILE A 90 -17.04 9.74 -3.15
N LYS A 91 -15.98 10.34 -3.73
CA LYS A 91 -14.75 9.60 -4.06
C LYS A 91 -14.06 9.06 -2.81
N SER A 92 -13.97 9.83 -1.73
CA SER A 92 -13.34 9.36 -0.49
C SER A 92 -14.06 8.13 0.07
N ILE A 93 -15.38 8.20 0.20
CA ILE A 93 -16.20 7.08 0.70
C ILE A 93 -16.09 5.88 -0.24
N LEU A 94 -16.23 6.08 -1.54
CA LEU A 94 -16.16 5.00 -2.53
C LEU A 94 -14.78 4.32 -2.56
N PHE A 95 -13.69 5.07 -2.64
CA PHE A 95 -12.34 4.52 -2.68
C PHE A 95 -12.03 3.69 -1.42
N PHE A 96 -12.34 4.20 -0.23
CA PHE A 96 -12.09 3.45 1.00
C PHE A 96 -13.07 2.28 1.22
N THR A 97 -14.32 2.38 0.74
CA THR A 97 -15.25 1.25 0.75
C THR A 97 -14.73 0.13 -0.14
N ILE A 98 -14.34 0.45 -1.37
CA ILE A 98 -13.77 -0.51 -2.32
C ILE A 98 -12.52 -1.14 -1.73
N PHE A 99 -11.58 -0.33 -1.25
CA PHE A 99 -10.32 -0.82 -0.72
C PHE A 99 -10.49 -1.67 0.54
N GLY A 100 -11.33 -1.24 1.49
CA GLY A 100 -11.59 -1.96 2.73
C GLY A 100 -12.23 -3.32 2.47
N ILE A 101 -13.20 -3.39 1.55
CA ILE A 101 -13.83 -4.65 1.15
C ILE A 101 -12.83 -5.54 0.42
N ILE A 102 -12.14 -5.06 -0.61
CA ILE A 102 -11.22 -5.87 -1.44
C ILE A 102 -10.06 -6.41 -0.61
N SER A 103 -9.48 -5.60 0.27
CA SER A 103 -8.33 -6.00 1.10
C SER A 103 -8.65 -7.14 2.07
N HIS A 104 -9.95 -7.36 2.35
CA HIS A 104 -10.44 -8.35 3.32
C HIS A 104 -11.51 -9.26 2.72
N LEU A 105 -11.54 -9.38 1.38
CA LEU A 105 -12.37 -10.39 0.73
C LEU A 105 -11.92 -11.78 1.21
N PRO A 106 -12.86 -12.67 1.58
CA PRO A 106 -12.52 -14.06 1.83
C PRO A 106 -11.77 -14.62 0.62
N PRO A 107 -10.59 -15.23 0.80
CA PRO A 107 -9.83 -15.74 -0.33
C PRO A 107 -10.64 -16.82 -1.08
N VAL A 108 -10.51 -16.85 -2.40
CA VAL A 108 -11.31 -17.69 -3.31
C VAL A 108 -11.25 -19.18 -2.92
N TYR A 109 -10.13 -19.65 -2.39
CA TYR A 109 -9.94 -21.04 -1.98
C TYR A 109 -10.99 -21.53 -0.95
N ARG A 110 -11.63 -20.63 -0.18
CA ARG A 110 -12.69 -21.01 0.78
C ARG A 110 -13.97 -21.52 0.14
N PHE A 111 -14.14 -21.25 -1.16
CA PHE A 111 -15.29 -21.66 -1.93
C PHE A 111 -15.01 -22.89 -2.79
N ILE A 112 -13.81 -23.49 -2.67
CA ILE A 112 -13.36 -24.65 -3.44
C ILE A 112 -12.98 -25.76 -2.47
N ASP A 113 -13.58 -26.94 -2.66
CA ASP A 113 -13.13 -28.16 -1.99
C ASP A 113 -11.94 -28.74 -2.77
N PHE A 114 -10.76 -28.71 -2.16
CA PHE A 114 -9.54 -29.26 -2.76
C PHE A 114 -9.32 -30.74 -2.41
N GLY A 115 -10.23 -31.36 -1.65
CA GLY A 115 -10.06 -32.72 -1.17
C GLY A 115 -8.86 -32.85 -0.22
N ASN A 116 -8.17 -33.99 -0.30
CA ASN A 116 -7.03 -34.30 0.56
C ASN A 116 -5.73 -33.68 0.00
N ILE A 117 -5.45 -32.44 0.39
CA ILE A 117 -4.17 -31.76 0.12
C ILE A 117 -3.30 -31.67 1.37
N SER A 118 -1.99 -31.64 1.19
CA SER A 118 -1.04 -31.40 2.27
C SER A 118 -1.16 -29.99 2.84
N ILE A 119 -0.63 -29.78 4.04
CA ILE A 119 -0.63 -28.45 4.67
C ILE A 119 0.16 -27.41 3.87
N GLY A 120 1.21 -27.83 3.16
CA GLY A 120 2.01 -26.97 2.30
C GLY A 120 1.24 -26.51 1.07
N GLU A 121 0.53 -27.43 0.43
CA GLU A 121 -0.37 -27.16 -0.69
C GLU A 121 -1.50 -26.21 -0.28
N TYR A 122 -2.11 -26.43 0.89
CA TYR A 122 -3.13 -25.53 1.44
C TYR A 122 -2.58 -24.11 1.66
N MET A 123 -1.41 -24.00 2.31
CA MET A 123 -0.76 -22.71 2.58
C MET A 123 -0.38 -21.98 1.28
N PHE A 124 0.10 -22.72 0.29
CA PHE A 124 0.44 -22.18 -1.02
C PHE A 124 -0.79 -21.63 -1.74
N ILE A 125 -1.87 -22.40 -1.83
CA ILE A 125 -3.14 -21.94 -2.43
C ILE A 125 -3.69 -20.73 -1.67
N HIS A 126 -3.67 -20.77 -0.34
CA HIS A 126 -4.13 -19.66 0.50
C HIS A 126 -3.40 -18.37 0.14
N LEU A 127 -2.07 -18.39 0.10
CA LEU A 127 -1.23 -17.24 -0.19
C LEU A 127 -1.41 -16.73 -1.63
N LEU A 128 -1.46 -17.63 -2.62
CA LEU A 128 -1.72 -17.24 -4.01
C LEU A 128 -3.10 -16.60 -4.16
N SER A 129 -4.13 -17.25 -3.61
CA SER A 129 -5.51 -16.75 -3.69
C SER A 129 -5.65 -15.39 -3.04
N PHE A 130 -5.04 -15.19 -1.87
CA PHE A 130 -5.06 -13.92 -1.17
C PHE A 130 -4.45 -12.80 -2.00
N ASN A 131 -3.28 -13.00 -2.60
CA ASN A 131 -2.58 -11.96 -3.37
C ASN A 131 -3.17 -11.74 -4.77
N ALA A 132 -3.65 -12.80 -5.44
CA ALA A 132 -4.19 -12.69 -6.79
C ALA A 132 -5.61 -12.09 -6.84
N SER A 133 -6.43 -12.28 -5.80
CA SER A 133 -7.87 -11.97 -5.86
C SER A 133 -8.21 -10.48 -5.85
N ARG A 134 -7.25 -9.59 -5.60
CA ARG A 134 -7.53 -8.15 -5.38
C ARG A 134 -7.38 -7.27 -6.60
N LEU A 135 -6.42 -7.59 -7.47
CA LEU A 135 -6.01 -6.71 -8.56
C LEU A 135 -7.12 -6.49 -9.60
N LEU A 136 -7.74 -7.56 -10.08
CA LEU A 136 -8.78 -7.45 -11.11
C LEU A 136 -10.03 -6.71 -10.58
N PRO A 137 -10.59 -7.03 -9.39
CA PRO A 137 -11.72 -6.27 -8.85
C PRO A 137 -11.44 -4.78 -8.67
N ILE A 138 -10.25 -4.40 -8.18
CA ILE A 138 -9.96 -2.97 -7.96
C ILE A 138 -9.86 -2.21 -9.29
N ILE A 139 -9.24 -2.82 -10.32
CA ILE A 139 -9.15 -2.25 -11.67
C ILE A 139 -10.55 -2.03 -12.24
N LEU A 140 -11.42 -3.04 -12.16
CA LEU A 140 -12.79 -2.94 -12.69
C LEU A 140 -13.60 -1.87 -11.98
N LEU A 141 -13.56 -1.82 -10.65
CA LEU A 141 -14.34 -0.83 -9.89
C LEU A 141 -13.85 0.60 -10.12
N PHE A 142 -12.54 0.82 -10.19
CA PHE A 142 -12.01 2.15 -10.50
C PHE A 142 -12.23 2.54 -11.95
N TYR A 143 -12.27 1.58 -12.87
CA TYR A 143 -12.68 1.83 -14.24
C TYR A 143 -14.11 2.38 -14.29
N PHE A 144 -15.06 1.79 -13.54
CA PHE A 144 -16.42 2.33 -13.44
C PHE A 144 -16.47 3.71 -12.80
N ILE A 145 -15.69 3.98 -11.75
CA ILE A 145 -15.60 5.33 -11.15
C ILE A 145 -15.09 6.33 -12.18
N LYS A 146 -14.04 5.97 -12.95
CA LYS A 146 -13.52 6.81 -14.02
C LYS A 146 -14.60 7.11 -15.07
N LEU A 147 -15.39 6.12 -15.46
CA LEU A 147 -16.50 6.31 -16.39
C LEU A 147 -17.60 7.23 -15.85
N ILE A 148 -17.70 7.46 -14.55
CA ILE A 148 -18.72 8.34 -13.97
C ILE A 148 -18.13 9.74 -13.72
N PHE A 149 -16.98 9.83 -13.05
CA PHE A 149 -16.42 11.09 -12.55
C PHE A 149 -15.27 11.62 -13.39
N ASP A 150 -14.51 10.76 -14.07
CA ASP A 150 -13.22 11.11 -14.68
C ASP A 150 -13.12 10.71 -16.16
N ARG A 151 -14.23 10.82 -16.90
CA ARG A 151 -14.32 10.44 -18.32
C ARG A 151 -13.26 11.10 -19.21
N LYS A 152 -12.85 12.32 -18.86
CA LYS A 152 -11.85 13.11 -19.59
C LYS A 152 -10.41 12.69 -19.31
N ASP A 153 -10.17 11.87 -18.29
CA ASP A 153 -8.82 11.41 -17.98
C ASP A 153 -8.37 10.38 -19.02
N LYS A 154 -7.20 10.60 -19.60
CA LYS A 154 -6.64 9.75 -20.66
C LYS A 154 -6.40 8.31 -20.19
N HIS A 155 -5.86 8.15 -18.98
CA HIS A 155 -5.52 6.85 -18.40
C HIS A 155 -6.32 6.58 -17.13
N LEU A 156 -6.46 5.30 -16.78
CA LEU A 156 -7.10 4.89 -15.54
C LEU A 156 -6.15 5.17 -14.37
N TYR A 157 -6.30 6.33 -13.73
CA TYR A 157 -5.56 6.78 -12.55
C TYR A 157 -4.07 6.39 -12.54
N GLY A 158 -3.36 6.72 -13.62
CA GLY A 158 -1.92 6.52 -13.72
C GLY A 158 -1.42 5.16 -14.24
N LEU A 159 -2.31 4.29 -14.71
CA LEU A 159 -1.97 3.06 -15.45
C LEU A 159 -1.48 3.30 -16.90
N GLY A 160 -1.13 4.53 -17.26
CA GLY A 160 -0.58 4.85 -18.57
C GLY A 160 0.92 4.57 -18.65
N PHE A 161 1.39 3.96 -19.74
CA PHE A 161 2.81 3.78 -20.03
C PHE A 161 3.39 5.01 -20.74
N GLU A 162 3.29 6.17 -20.11
CA GLU A 162 3.87 7.39 -20.66
C GLU A 162 5.40 7.33 -20.62
N LYS A 163 6.06 7.98 -21.59
CA LYS A 163 7.53 8.00 -21.68
C LYS A 163 8.10 8.75 -20.47
N MET A 164 8.68 8.02 -19.54
CA MET A 164 9.37 8.55 -18.37
C MET A 164 10.66 7.78 -18.10
N SER A 165 11.58 8.40 -17.37
CA SER A 165 12.81 7.72 -16.96
C SER A 165 12.55 6.86 -15.73
N TYR A 166 12.78 5.55 -15.82
CA TYR A 166 12.68 4.64 -14.67
C TYR A 166 13.98 4.55 -13.85
N ARG A 167 15.08 5.12 -14.37
CA ARG A 167 16.40 5.11 -13.70
C ARG A 167 16.37 5.61 -12.25
N PRO A 168 15.62 6.68 -11.88
CA PRO A 168 15.55 7.13 -10.50
C PRO A 168 15.02 6.07 -9.53
N PHE A 169 14.07 5.23 -9.94
CA PHE A 169 13.47 4.21 -9.07
C PHE A 169 14.44 3.07 -8.76
N PHE A 170 15.19 2.60 -9.76
CA PHE A 170 16.25 1.62 -9.53
C PHE A 170 17.38 2.17 -8.65
N LEU A 171 17.68 3.47 -8.72
CA LEU A 171 18.62 4.10 -7.79
C LEU A 171 18.06 4.17 -6.36
N MET A 172 16.75 4.39 -6.19
CA MET A 172 16.11 4.28 -4.87
C MET A 172 16.22 2.87 -4.31
N LEU A 173 15.98 1.84 -5.13
CA LEU A 173 16.17 0.44 -4.72
C LEU A 173 17.61 0.16 -4.28
N LEU A 174 18.60 0.67 -5.02
CA LEU A 174 20.01 0.52 -4.67
C LEU A 174 20.35 1.18 -3.32
N ILE A 175 19.75 2.33 -3.00
CA ILE A 175 19.89 3.00 -1.70
C ILE A 175 19.22 2.19 -0.58
N MET A 176 18.08 1.54 -0.87
CA MET A 176 17.37 0.71 0.09
C MET A 176 18.12 -0.58 0.43
N LEU A 177 18.92 -1.12 -0.50
CA LEU A 177 19.66 -2.38 -0.32
C LEU A 177 20.48 -2.44 0.98
N PRO A 178 21.42 -1.51 1.28
CA PRO A 178 22.18 -1.56 2.53
C PRO A 178 21.30 -1.39 3.78
N ILE A 179 20.21 -0.63 3.68
CA ILE A 179 19.26 -0.44 4.79
C ILE A 179 18.54 -1.76 5.08
N ILE A 180 18.01 -2.42 4.04
CA ILE A 180 17.32 -3.71 4.14
C ILE A 180 18.27 -4.79 4.66
N ALA A 181 19.50 -4.83 4.16
CA ALA A 181 20.53 -5.74 4.67
C ALA A 181 20.79 -5.52 6.16
N GLY A 182 20.92 -4.26 6.62
CA GLY A 182 21.11 -3.93 8.04
C GLY A 182 19.92 -4.35 8.92
N ILE A 183 18.69 -4.04 8.52
CA ILE A 183 17.49 -4.41 9.32
C ILE A 183 17.20 -5.92 9.28
N SER A 184 17.73 -6.66 8.30
CA SER A 184 17.51 -8.12 8.21
C SER A 184 18.05 -8.91 9.41
N PHE A 185 19.00 -8.33 10.16
CA PHE A 185 19.52 -8.87 11.41
C PHE A 185 18.57 -8.68 12.61
N GLN A 186 17.47 -7.94 12.47
CA GLN A 186 16.48 -7.76 13.52
C GLN A 186 15.51 -8.94 13.60
N SER A 187 15.05 -9.27 14.81
CA SER A 187 14.21 -10.45 15.06
C SER A 187 12.78 -10.29 14.53
N ASP A 188 12.23 -9.08 14.60
CA ASP A 188 10.92 -8.72 14.04
C ASP A 188 10.91 -8.82 12.51
N PHE A 189 12.01 -8.44 11.84
CA PHE A 189 12.18 -8.65 10.41
C PHE A 189 12.11 -10.13 10.02
N ARG A 190 12.91 -10.99 10.67
CA ARG A 190 12.90 -12.45 10.42
C ARG A 190 11.59 -13.13 10.82
N ALA A 191 10.83 -12.52 11.73
CA ALA A 191 9.49 -12.98 12.07
C ALA A 191 8.48 -12.65 10.96
N ALA A 192 8.62 -11.50 10.30
CA ALA A 192 7.74 -11.05 9.22
C ALA A 192 8.02 -11.71 7.86
N TYR A 193 9.30 -12.01 7.57
CA TYR A 193 9.79 -12.42 6.26
C TYR A 193 10.60 -13.73 6.29
N PRO A 194 10.65 -14.51 5.19
CA PRO A 194 9.83 -14.35 3.99
C PRO A 194 8.37 -14.71 4.27
N ARG A 195 7.46 -14.20 3.45
CA ARG A 195 6.01 -14.45 3.55
C ARG A 195 5.68 -15.90 3.22
N PHE A 196 6.43 -16.51 2.32
CA PHE A 196 6.34 -17.94 2.02
C PHE A 196 7.61 -18.67 2.46
N ARG A 197 7.54 -19.37 3.60
CA ARG A 197 8.67 -20.12 4.17
C ARG A 197 8.73 -21.51 3.56
N PHE A 198 9.20 -21.58 2.32
CA PHE A 198 9.19 -22.81 1.53
C PHE A 198 9.89 -23.99 2.21
N TRP A 199 10.92 -23.76 3.02
CA TRP A 199 11.62 -24.82 3.79
C TRP A 199 10.75 -25.51 4.85
N LYS A 200 9.59 -24.95 5.21
CA LYS A 200 8.62 -25.60 6.09
C LYS A 200 7.76 -26.64 5.37
N TYR A 201 7.78 -26.63 4.04
CA TYR A 201 6.91 -27.40 3.19
C TYR A 201 7.78 -28.22 2.24
N GLY A 202 7.46 -29.50 2.04
CA GLY A 202 8.15 -30.31 1.03
C GLY A 202 7.81 -29.83 -0.38
N ASP A 203 7.85 -30.76 -1.34
CA ASP A 203 7.32 -30.48 -2.68
C ASP A 203 5.82 -30.18 -2.61
N ILE A 204 5.38 -29.22 -3.42
CA ILE A 204 4.00 -28.71 -3.44
C ILE A 204 3.42 -29.01 -4.81
N PHE A 205 2.36 -29.82 -4.89
CA PHE A 205 1.80 -30.28 -6.17
C PHE A 205 2.85 -30.87 -7.11
N GLY A 206 3.84 -31.60 -6.56
CA GLY A 206 4.97 -32.15 -7.31
C GLY A 206 5.96 -31.11 -7.84
N MET A 207 5.82 -29.84 -7.47
CA MET A 207 6.80 -28.79 -7.76
C MET A 207 7.84 -28.71 -6.66
N SER A 208 9.10 -28.51 -7.06
CA SER A 208 10.17 -28.18 -6.11
C SER A 208 9.85 -26.90 -5.34
N SER A 209 10.34 -26.80 -4.10
CA SER A 209 10.10 -25.65 -3.23
C SER A 209 10.56 -24.32 -3.85
N ILE A 210 11.63 -24.34 -4.67
CA ILE A 210 12.10 -23.15 -5.42
C ILE A 210 11.07 -22.72 -6.45
N LYS A 211 10.54 -23.65 -7.25
CA LYS A 211 9.53 -23.35 -8.27
C LYS A 211 8.26 -22.78 -7.64
N ALA A 212 7.80 -23.39 -6.54
CA ALA A 212 6.68 -22.87 -5.76
C ALA A 212 6.96 -21.44 -5.25
N THR A 213 8.16 -21.20 -4.70
CA THR A 213 8.56 -19.86 -4.22
C THR A 213 8.53 -18.82 -5.33
N VAL A 214 9.12 -19.10 -6.50
CA VAL A 214 9.11 -18.15 -7.63
C VAL A 214 7.69 -17.81 -8.08
N ILE A 215 6.80 -18.80 -8.14
CA ILE A 215 5.39 -18.57 -8.48
C ILE A 215 4.72 -17.68 -7.43
N PHE A 216 4.93 -17.97 -6.14
CA PHE A 216 4.42 -17.14 -5.05
C PHE A 216 4.95 -15.71 -5.14
N GLU A 217 6.24 -15.51 -5.34
CA GLU A 217 6.88 -14.20 -5.41
C GLU A 217 6.32 -13.35 -6.57
N ILE A 218 6.08 -13.95 -7.74
CA ILE A 218 5.47 -13.22 -8.86
C ILE A 218 4.07 -12.71 -8.48
N VAL A 219 3.24 -13.56 -7.88
CA VAL A 219 1.87 -13.20 -7.49
C VAL A 219 1.86 -12.20 -6.33
N TYR A 220 2.74 -12.38 -5.34
CA TYR A 220 2.95 -11.45 -4.24
C TYR A 220 3.42 -10.08 -4.75
N GLY A 221 4.39 -10.07 -5.66
CA GLY A 221 4.88 -8.87 -6.32
C GLY A 221 3.80 -8.10 -7.07
N LEU A 222 2.94 -8.80 -7.81
CA LEU A 222 1.83 -8.20 -8.56
C LEU A 222 0.78 -7.57 -7.65
N ASP A 223 0.57 -8.06 -6.43
CA ASP A 223 -0.38 -7.46 -5.49
C ASP A 223 0.02 -6.04 -5.07
N PHE A 224 1.31 -5.70 -5.12
CA PHE A 224 1.73 -4.31 -4.92
C PHE A 224 1.16 -3.37 -5.98
N LEU A 225 0.79 -3.84 -7.17
CA LEU A 225 0.07 -3.02 -8.15
C LEU A 225 -1.32 -2.63 -7.64
N THR A 226 -2.03 -3.51 -6.94
CA THR A 226 -3.29 -3.17 -6.24
C THR A 226 -3.07 -2.01 -5.27
N THR A 227 -2.00 -2.10 -4.47
CA THR A 227 -1.66 -1.09 -3.49
C THR A 227 -1.27 0.24 -4.12
N GLU A 228 -0.41 0.24 -5.14
CA GLU A 228 -0.04 1.45 -5.87
C GLU A 228 -1.24 2.09 -6.58
N PHE A 229 -2.09 1.27 -7.16
CA PHE A 229 -3.28 1.74 -7.86
C PHE A 229 -4.30 2.36 -6.90
N MET A 230 -4.44 1.83 -5.68
CA MET A 230 -5.22 2.48 -4.61
C MET A 230 -4.60 3.81 -4.17
N PHE A 231 -3.34 3.78 -3.71
CA PHE A 231 -2.77 4.92 -2.99
C PHE A 231 -2.28 6.02 -3.94
N ARG A 232 -1.56 5.67 -5.01
CA ARG A 232 -1.04 6.65 -5.97
C ARG A 232 -2.04 6.91 -7.09
N GLY A 233 -2.75 5.87 -7.52
CA GLY A 233 -3.80 6.02 -8.52
C GLY A 233 -5.01 6.76 -7.96
N ALA A 234 -5.85 6.11 -7.15
CA ALA A 234 -7.10 6.70 -6.70
C ALA A 234 -6.89 7.88 -5.71
N LEU A 235 -6.13 7.67 -4.63
CA LEU A 235 -6.02 8.67 -3.55
C LEU A 235 -5.13 9.87 -3.88
N VAL A 236 -4.23 9.77 -4.87
CA VAL A 236 -3.45 10.91 -5.37
C VAL A 236 -3.99 11.40 -6.70
N ILE A 237 -3.89 10.62 -7.78
CA ILE A 237 -4.27 11.08 -9.13
C ILE A 237 -5.79 11.29 -9.22
N GLY A 238 -6.60 10.36 -8.72
CA GLY A 238 -8.06 10.45 -8.75
C GLY A 238 -8.63 11.56 -7.87
N MET A 239 -7.96 11.89 -6.77
CA MET A 239 -8.30 13.01 -5.88
C MET A 239 -7.65 14.34 -6.29
N ALA A 240 -6.72 14.35 -7.25
CA ALA A 240 -6.01 15.57 -7.65
C ALA A 240 -6.94 16.65 -8.19
N ARG A 241 -8.08 16.28 -8.79
CA ARG A 241 -9.06 17.27 -9.29
C ARG A 241 -9.72 18.06 -8.16
N VAL A 242 -10.00 17.41 -7.02
CA VAL A 242 -10.70 18.02 -5.89
C VAL A 242 -9.73 18.61 -4.83
N LEU A 243 -8.58 17.96 -4.61
CA LEU A 243 -7.61 18.34 -3.58
C LEU A 243 -6.32 18.95 -4.15
N GLY A 244 -5.92 18.58 -5.36
CA GLY A 244 -4.61 18.92 -5.92
C GLY A 244 -3.47 18.37 -5.05
N LYS A 245 -2.50 19.24 -4.71
CA LYS A 245 -1.36 18.91 -3.83
C LYS A 245 -1.77 18.46 -2.42
N ASP A 246 -2.94 18.89 -1.94
CA ASP A 246 -3.40 18.55 -0.58
C ASP A 246 -3.86 17.09 -0.45
N ALA A 247 -3.86 16.31 -1.54
CA ALA A 247 -4.09 14.86 -1.49
C ALA A 247 -2.91 14.06 -0.88
N ILE A 248 -1.69 14.61 -0.90
CA ILE A 248 -0.48 13.85 -0.56
C ILE A 248 -0.40 13.51 0.93
N LEU A 249 -0.54 14.50 1.83
CA LEU A 249 -0.45 14.27 3.28
C LEU A 249 -1.47 13.24 3.81
N PRO A 250 -2.79 13.37 3.53
CA PRO A 250 -3.76 12.40 4.03
C PRO A 250 -3.55 11.01 3.41
N MET A 251 -3.14 10.91 2.15
CA MET A 251 -2.78 9.62 1.56
C MET A 251 -1.56 8.99 2.25
N ALA A 252 -0.48 9.74 2.44
CA ALA A 252 0.74 9.26 3.10
C ALA A 252 0.47 8.83 4.55
N ALA A 253 -0.43 9.53 5.26
CA ALA A 253 -0.85 9.16 6.60
C ALA A 253 -1.57 7.82 6.65
N VAL A 254 -2.55 7.59 5.76
CA VAL A 254 -3.25 6.31 5.71
C VAL A 254 -2.33 5.19 5.23
N TYR A 255 -1.34 5.51 4.40
CA TYR A 255 -0.36 4.54 3.94
C TYR A 255 0.54 4.03 5.09
N VAL A 256 0.80 4.84 6.12
CA VAL A 256 1.41 4.36 7.39
C VAL A 256 0.50 3.36 8.10
N ILE A 257 -0.79 3.69 8.20
CA ILE A 257 -1.78 2.85 8.90
C ILE A 257 -1.96 1.51 8.17
N LEU A 258 -1.87 1.48 6.83
CA LEU A 258 -1.82 0.24 6.06
C LEU A 258 -0.65 -0.68 6.45
N HIS A 259 0.46 -0.10 6.93
CA HIS A 259 1.64 -0.86 7.36
C HIS A 259 1.59 -1.27 8.84
N PHE A 260 0.50 -0.97 9.54
CA PHE A 260 0.31 -1.52 10.88
C PHE A 260 0.30 -3.06 10.81
N GLY A 261 0.85 -3.68 11.85
CA GLY A 261 1.09 -5.12 11.89
C GLY A 261 2.42 -5.58 11.25
N LYS A 262 3.09 -4.72 10.46
CA LYS A 262 4.48 -4.94 10.01
C LYS A 262 5.49 -4.47 11.06
N PRO A 263 6.81 -4.73 10.94
CA PRO A 263 7.82 -4.11 11.80
C PRO A 263 7.61 -2.58 11.91
N ALA A 264 7.73 -2.03 13.12
CA ALA A 264 7.39 -0.62 13.38
C ALA A 264 8.21 0.35 12.53
N ALA A 265 9.48 0.02 12.27
CA ALA A 265 10.34 0.79 11.38
C ALA A 265 9.79 0.85 9.95
N GLU A 266 9.20 -0.23 9.45
CA GLU A 266 8.58 -0.26 8.12
C GLU A 266 7.33 0.63 8.06
N ALA A 267 6.49 0.61 9.11
CA ALA A 267 5.32 1.48 9.18
C ALA A 267 5.69 2.96 9.20
N VAL A 268 6.70 3.34 9.98
CA VAL A 268 7.20 4.72 10.01
C VAL A 268 7.84 5.10 8.66
N ALA A 269 8.66 4.22 8.07
CA ALA A 269 9.29 4.45 6.78
C ALA A 269 8.26 4.57 5.63
N ALA A 270 7.10 3.91 5.76
CA ALA A 270 6.02 4.00 4.79
C ALA A 270 5.55 5.43 4.58
N PHE A 271 5.60 6.33 5.58
CA PHE A 271 5.25 7.74 5.37
C PHE A 271 6.10 8.36 4.26
N PHE A 272 7.42 8.15 4.32
CA PHE A 272 8.36 8.74 3.36
C PHE A 272 8.21 8.12 1.98
N GLY A 273 8.08 6.78 1.90
CA GLY A 273 7.80 6.10 0.63
C GLY A 273 6.45 6.53 0.02
N GLY A 274 5.42 6.65 0.85
CA GLY A 274 4.11 7.21 0.54
C GLY A 274 4.22 8.60 -0.06
N PHE A 275 4.83 9.51 0.70
CA PHE A 275 4.98 10.91 0.34
C PHE A 275 5.80 11.11 -0.94
N ILE A 276 7.00 10.52 -1.04
CA ILE A 276 7.91 10.72 -2.18
C ILE A 276 7.29 10.21 -3.47
N LEU A 277 6.79 8.97 -3.45
CA LEU A 277 6.18 8.36 -4.63
C LEU A 277 4.82 9.02 -4.95
N GLY A 278 4.08 9.47 -3.93
CA GLY A 278 2.86 10.25 -4.11
C GLY A 278 3.10 11.57 -4.84
N VAL A 279 4.11 12.34 -4.43
CA VAL A 279 4.49 13.58 -5.12
C VAL A 279 4.86 13.29 -6.58
N HIS A 280 5.64 12.25 -6.83
CA HIS A 280 6.00 11.83 -8.18
C HIS A 280 4.76 11.46 -9.02
N SER A 281 3.86 10.63 -8.47
CA SER A 281 2.62 10.23 -9.13
C SER A 281 1.69 11.40 -9.41
N LEU A 282 1.64 12.42 -8.54
CA LEU A 282 0.90 13.65 -8.79
C LEU A 282 1.50 14.45 -9.95
N ALA A 283 2.83 14.54 -10.01
CA ALA A 283 3.54 15.30 -11.03
C ALA A 283 3.48 14.63 -12.42
N LYS A 284 3.59 13.30 -12.48
CA LYS A 284 3.69 12.53 -13.73
C LYS A 284 2.40 11.81 -14.12
N LYS A 285 1.40 11.78 -13.24
CA LYS A 285 0.17 10.99 -13.42
C LYS A 285 0.47 9.54 -13.78
N ASN A 286 1.39 8.93 -13.03
CA ASN A 286 1.91 7.58 -13.29
C ASN A 286 2.20 6.85 -11.96
N ILE A 287 1.91 5.55 -11.90
CA ILE A 287 2.13 4.71 -10.70
C ILE A 287 3.26 3.69 -10.83
N TRP A 288 3.78 3.46 -12.05
CA TRP A 288 4.74 2.40 -12.35
C TRP A 288 6.07 2.58 -11.62
N GLY A 289 6.52 3.82 -11.44
CA GLY A 289 7.70 4.11 -10.61
C GLY A 289 7.50 3.68 -9.16
N GLY A 290 6.32 3.92 -8.60
CA GLY A 290 5.96 3.44 -7.27
C GLY A 290 5.91 1.92 -7.19
N PHE A 291 5.34 1.27 -8.21
CA PHE A 291 5.26 -0.19 -8.28
C PHE A 291 6.65 -0.84 -8.31
N ILE A 292 7.57 -0.33 -9.14
CA ILE A 292 8.95 -0.80 -9.20
C ILE A 292 9.63 -0.69 -7.84
N VAL A 293 9.49 0.46 -7.16
CA VAL A 293 10.11 0.65 -5.84
C VAL A 293 9.48 -0.27 -4.79
N HIS A 294 8.16 -0.38 -4.76
CA HIS A 294 7.45 -1.14 -3.74
C HIS A 294 7.69 -2.65 -3.89
N ALA A 295 7.47 -3.20 -5.08
CA ALA A 295 7.73 -4.62 -5.36
C ALA A 295 9.23 -4.95 -5.22
N GLY A 296 10.12 -4.05 -5.67
CA GLY A 296 11.56 -4.23 -5.50
C GLY A 296 12.00 -4.27 -4.04
N ILE A 297 11.47 -3.39 -3.18
CA ILE A 297 11.72 -3.43 -1.72
C ILE A 297 11.20 -4.74 -1.13
N ALA A 298 9.98 -5.17 -1.50
CA ALA A 298 9.42 -6.43 -1.03
C ALA A 298 10.31 -7.63 -1.40
N PHE A 299 10.73 -7.75 -2.66
CA PHE A 299 11.64 -8.82 -3.08
C PHE A 299 12.99 -8.77 -2.38
N MET A 300 13.55 -7.57 -2.16
CA MET A 300 14.78 -7.44 -1.36
C MET A 300 14.59 -7.94 0.07
N MET A 301 13.42 -7.71 0.68
CA MET A 301 13.12 -8.21 2.02
C MET A 301 12.98 -9.73 2.06
N GLU A 302 12.28 -10.32 1.10
CA GLU A 302 12.16 -11.79 0.97
C GLU A 302 13.55 -12.43 0.80
N ILE A 303 14.37 -11.92 -0.13
CA ILE A 303 15.72 -12.43 -0.39
C ILE A 303 16.61 -12.27 0.84
N ALA A 304 16.60 -11.10 1.50
CA ALA A 304 17.39 -10.88 2.70
C ALA A 304 16.99 -11.85 3.81
N ALA A 305 15.71 -12.11 4.01
CA ALA A 305 15.25 -13.07 5.01
C ALA A 305 15.63 -14.52 4.66
N ILE A 306 15.59 -14.90 3.39
CA ILE A 306 16.08 -16.20 2.91
C ILE A 306 17.58 -16.34 3.19
N LEU A 307 18.39 -15.33 2.87
CA LEU A 307 19.83 -15.35 3.15
C LEU A 307 20.12 -15.48 4.65
N GLN A 308 19.38 -14.76 5.49
CA GLN A 308 19.53 -14.87 6.95
C GLN A 308 19.12 -16.25 7.47
N HIS A 309 18.20 -16.95 6.82
CA HIS A 309 17.85 -18.31 7.23
C HIS A 309 18.99 -19.31 6.98
N TYR A 310 19.74 -19.14 5.88
CA TYR A 310 20.80 -20.07 5.48
C TYR A 310 22.20 -19.70 5.98
N TYR A 311 22.47 -18.42 6.21
CA TYR A 311 23.81 -17.90 6.50
C TYR A 311 23.90 -17.00 7.74
N GLY A 312 22.78 -16.75 8.41
CA GLY A 312 22.68 -15.85 9.57
C GLY A 312 22.62 -16.56 10.92
#